data_AF-A0A9D4S9N1-F1
#
_entry.id   AF-A0A9D4S9N1-F1
#
_cell.length_a   1.000
_cell.length_b   1.000
_cell.length_c   1.000
_cell.angle_alpha   90.00
_cell.angle_beta   90.00
_cell.angle_gamma   90.00
#
_symmetry.space_group_name_H-M   'P 1'
#
loop_
_entity.id
_entity.type
_entity.pdbx_description
1 polymer ?
#
loop_
_entity_poly.entity_id
_entity_poly.type
_entity_poly.pdbx_seq_one_letter_code
_entity_poly.pdbx_strand_id
1 'polypeptide(L)'
;MAILEDKGKRVTLHSRQPHGVAALDDGWHEVMLDRNVFRDDRNGLGQGVTERVLTRTEFAIQAFKLDRNVFRNILVEYKEVTGPVVEPCFTYVPLNSLVVNEHLLNKLLAFSIEKRAEKFTRKLKLLQLKSFPCDLTVAGLKQLVSNDLESSRTSLVLHQKSPHCTFPAGKIFDTTEGLSSNKTRLNCVGGNDLSANEPRDVTNVSV
;
A
#
# COMPACT_ATOMS: atom_id res chain seq x y z
N MET A 1 2.89 -7.79 1.53
CA MET A 1 1.54 -8.26 1.90
C MET A 1 1.35 -9.66 1.37
N ALA A 2 0.61 -10.52 2.07
CA ALA A 2 0.16 -11.82 1.59
C ALA A 2 -1.36 -11.91 1.77
N ILE A 3 -2.07 -12.48 0.79
CA ILE A 3 -3.54 -12.49 0.75
C ILE A 3 -3.99 -13.94 0.58
N LEU A 4 -4.92 -14.34 1.44
CA LEU A 4 -5.67 -15.58 1.34
C LEU A 4 -7.14 -15.23 1.20
N GLU A 5 -7.84 -15.83 0.24
CA GLU A 5 -9.24 -15.54 0.01
C GLU A 5 -10.06 -16.74 -0.47
N ASP A 6 -11.34 -16.72 -0.11
CA ASP A 6 -12.37 -17.61 -0.62
C ASP A 6 -13.56 -16.81 -1.17
N LYS A 7 -14.65 -17.49 -1.55
CA LYS A 7 -15.85 -16.88 -2.14
C LYS A 7 -16.58 -15.86 -1.24
N GLY A 8 -16.23 -15.77 0.05
CA GLY A 8 -16.94 -14.95 1.03
C GLY A 8 -16.06 -14.33 2.12
N LYS A 9 -14.77 -14.59 2.15
CA LYS A 9 -13.83 -14.10 3.16
C LYS A 9 -12.48 -13.84 2.54
N ARG A 10 -11.81 -12.80 3.04
CA ARG A 10 -10.42 -12.51 2.72
C ARG A 10 -9.65 -12.22 4.01
N VAL A 11 -8.44 -12.76 4.08
CA VAL A 11 -7.46 -12.50 5.13
C VAL A 11 -6.20 -11.96 4.48
N THR A 12 -5.83 -10.73 4.83
CA THR A 12 -4.61 -10.07 4.38
C THR A 12 -3.63 -9.97 5.55
N LEU A 13 -2.43 -10.51 5.36
CA LEU A 13 -1.29 -10.30 6.23
C LEU A 13 -0.45 -9.13 5.70
N HIS A 14 -0.40 -8.06 6.48
CA HIS A 14 0.48 -6.91 6.27
C HIS A 14 1.77 -7.11 7.05
N SER A 15 2.90 -6.74 6.45
CA SER A 15 4.23 -6.90 7.05
C SER A 15 5.01 -5.61 6.92
N ARG A 16 5.66 -5.18 8.00
CA ARG A 16 6.55 -4.01 8.00
C ARG A 16 7.89 -4.28 7.32
N GLN A 17 8.32 -5.55 7.33
CA GLN A 17 9.60 -6.02 6.85
C GLN A 17 9.42 -7.13 5.81
N PRO A 18 10.33 -7.31 4.85
CA PRO A 18 10.26 -8.40 3.90
C PRO A 18 10.51 -9.72 4.62
N HIS A 19 9.62 -10.70 4.41
CA HIS A 19 9.72 -12.06 4.95
C HIS A 19 9.29 -13.07 3.89
N GLY A 20 9.82 -14.28 3.97
CA GLY A 20 9.32 -15.41 3.17
C GLY A 20 7.94 -15.82 3.67
N VAL A 21 6.99 -15.99 2.76
CA VAL A 21 5.62 -16.39 3.08
C VAL A 21 5.20 -17.54 2.18
N ALA A 22 4.47 -18.51 2.73
CA ALA A 22 3.89 -19.64 2.01
C ALA A 22 2.46 -19.91 2.48
N ALA A 23 1.70 -20.61 1.63
CA ALA A 23 0.40 -21.21 1.96
C ALA A 23 0.50 -22.69 1.59
N LEU A 24 0.98 -23.52 2.53
CA LEU A 24 1.25 -24.94 2.28
C LEU A 24 -0.01 -25.82 2.43
N ASP A 25 -1.01 -25.32 3.14
CA ASP A 25 -2.32 -25.95 3.35
C ASP A 25 -3.46 -24.94 3.15
N ASP A 26 -4.64 -25.46 2.79
CA ASP A 26 -5.85 -24.66 2.64
C ASP A 26 -6.18 -23.92 3.94
N GLY A 27 -6.27 -22.59 3.87
CA GLY A 27 -6.54 -21.77 5.05
C GLY A 27 -5.30 -21.22 5.74
N TRP A 28 -4.09 -21.61 5.33
CA TRP A 28 -2.85 -21.31 6.07
C TRP A 28 -2.06 -20.16 5.43
N HIS A 29 -1.46 -19.35 6.29
CA HIS A 29 -0.39 -18.42 5.95
C HIS A 29 0.77 -18.67 6.91
N GLU A 30 1.88 -19.11 6.36
CA GLU A 30 3.11 -19.36 7.11
C GLU A 30 4.15 -18.31 6.76
N VAL A 31 4.81 -17.78 7.78
CA VAL A 31 5.80 -16.71 7.62
C VAL A 31 7.10 -17.15 8.26
N MET A 32 8.19 -17.16 7.48
CA MET A 32 9.52 -17.40 8.00
C MET A 32 10.03 -16.13 8.69
N LEU A 33 10.24 -16.19 10.01
CA LEU A 33 10.65 -15.03 10.81
C LEU A 33 12.17 -14.85 10.88
N ASP A 34 12.91 -15.95 10.97
CA ASP A 34 14.36 -15.99 11.06
C ASP A 34 14.85 -17.38 10.64
N ARG A 35 16.13 -17.49 10.26
CA ARG A 35 16.76 -18.76 9.89
C ARG A 35 18.13 -18.90 10.54
N ASN A 36 18.45 -20.10 11.00
CA ASN A 36 19.77 -20.46 11.51
C ASN A 36 20.30 -21.65 10.73
N VAL A 37 21.35 -21.44 9.93
CA VAL A 37 21.88 -22.43 9.00
C VAL A 37 23.38 -22.58 9.23
N PHE A 38 23.82 -23.75 9.70
CA PHE A 38 25.23 -23.99 10.04
C PHE A 38 26.14 -24.30 8.84
N ARG A 39 25.56 -24.66 7.69
CA ARG A 39 26.30 -25.07 6.49
C ARG A 39 26.14 -24.02 5.39
N ASP A 40 27.24 -23.75 4.69
CA ASP A 40 27.24 -22.92 3.48
C ASP A 40 26.48 -23.63 2.35
N ASP A 41 25.74 -22.85 1.56
CA ASP A 41 24.94 -23.33 0.43
C ASP A 41 25.73 -23.38 -0.89
N ARG A 42 27.03 -23.05 -0.85
CA ARG A 42 27.98 -23.04 -1.97
C ARG A 42 27.66 -22.02 -3.07
N ASN A 43 26.90 -20.98 -2.74
CA ASN A 43 26.63 -19.85 -3.64
C ASN A 43 27.65 -18.71 -3.51
N GLY A 44 28.80 -18.95 -2.88
CA GLY A 44 29.94 -18.03 -2.85
C GLY A 44 30.12 -17.24 -1.55
N LEU A 45 29.26 -17.42 -0.55
CA LEU A 45 29.41 -16.78 0.77
C LEU A 45 30.49 -17.46 1.62
N GLY A 46 30.64 -18.80 1.51
CA GLY A 46 31.69 -19.56 2.19
C GLY A 46 31.42 -19.83 3.66
N GLN A 47 30.21 -19.55 4.16
CA GLN A 47 29.82 -19.77 5.56
C GLN A 47 28.30 -19.91 5.70
N GLY A 48 27.86 -20.56 6.79
CA GLY A 48 26.45 -20.57 7.19
C GLY A 48 25.96 -19.21 7.75
N VAL A 49 24.67 -19.12 8.05
CA VAL A 49 24.04 -17.98 8.75
C VAL A 49 23.73 -18.39 10.19
N THR A 50 24.65 -18.13 11.10
CA THR A 50 24.55 -18.56 12.51
C THR A 50 24.45 -17.42 13.53
N GLU A 51 24.85 -16.21 13.13
CA GLU A 51 24.81 -15.02 13.98
C GLU A 51 23.40 -14.45 14.01
N ARG A 52 22.68 -14.66 15.11
CA ARG A 52 21.32 -14.13 15.31
C ARG A 52 21.33 -13.04 16.37
N VAL A 53 20.67 -11.94 16.05
CA VAL A 53 20.36 -10.87 17.00
C VAL A 53 18.85 -10.82 17.13
N LEU A 54 18.35 -10.50 18.33
CA LEU A 54 16.92 -10.33 18.55
C LEU A 54 16.38 -9.22 17.64
N THR A 55 15.49 -9.59 16.71
CA THR A 55 14.83 -8.66 15.79
C THR A 55 13.34 -8.58 16.11
N ARG A 56 12.81 -7.35 16.11
CA ARG A 56 11.36 -7.14 16.25
C ARG A 56 10.72 -7.12 14.88
N THR A 57 9.85 -8.08 14.66
CA THR A 57 9.03 -8.18 13.46
C THR A 57 7.61 -7.70 13.74
N GLU A 58 7.04 -6.89 12.86
CA GLU A 58 5.69 -6.34 13.01
C GLU A 58 4.78 -6.74 11.86
N PHE A 59 3.58 -7.18 12.21
CA PHE A 59 2.52 -7.56 11.28
C PHE A 59 1.20 -6.90 11.67
N ALA A 60 0.32 -6.74 10.69
CA ALA A 60 -1.10 -6.49 10.93
C ALA A 60 -1.94 -7.50 10.15
N ILE A 61 -2.92 -8.11 10.81
CA ILE A 61 -3.83 -9.08 10.19
C ILE A 61 -5.15 -8.38 9.97
N GLN A 62 -5.61 -8.36 8.72
CA GLN A 62 -6.88 -7.79 8.34
C GLN A 62 -7.77 -8.88 7.75
N ALA A 63 -8.91 -9.12 8.37
CA ALA A 63 -9.91 -10.06 7.87
C ALA A 63 -11.22 -9.32 7.58
N PHE A 64 -11.84 -9.60 6.44
CA PHE A 64 -13.15 -9.06 6.12
C PHE A 64 -13.99 -10.04 5.30
N LYS A 65 -15.31 -9.91 5.43
CA LYS A 65 -16.27 -10.68 4.64
C LYS A 65 -16.41 -10.04 3.27
N LEU A 66 -16.32 -10.87 2.24
CA LEU A 66 -16.68 -10.51 0.87
C LEU A 66 -18.16 -10.85 0.66
N ASP A 67 -18.91 -9.89 0.13
CA ASP A 67 -20.24 -10.21 -0.38
C ASP A 67 -20.07 -11.15 -1.58
N ARG A 68 -20.88 -12.21 -1.66
CA ARG A 68 -20.87 -13.13 -2.82
C ARG A 68 -21.12 -12.37 -4.12
N ASN A 69 -21.89 -11.28 -4.08
CA ASN A 69 -22.12 -10.42 -5.23
C ASN A 69 -20.86 -9.65 -5.65
N VAL A 70 -20.06 -9.19 -4.67
CA VAL A 70 -18.74 -8.56 -4.89
C VAL A 70 -17.78 -9.57 -5.50
N PHE A 71 -17.69 -10.77 -4.93
CA PHE A 71 -16.85 -11.84 -5.45
C PHE A 71 -17.27 -12.24 -6.88
N ARG A 72 -18.57 -12.35 -7.15
CA ARG A 72 -19.09 -12.61 -8.49
C ARG A 72 -18.74 -11.48 -9.46
N ASN A 73 -18.83 -10.22 -9.06
CA ASN A 73 -18.48 -9.08 -9.92
C ASN A 73 -16.98 -9.06 -10.24
N ILE A 74 -16.13 -9.35 -9.25
CA ILE A 74 -14.68 -9.55 -9.45
C ILE A 74 -14.44 -10.69 -10.46
N LEU A 75 -15.09 -11.85 -10.26
CA LEU A 75 -15.01 -12.98 -11.20
C LEU A 75 -15.60 -12.67 -12.59
N VAL A 76 -16.56 -11.76 -12.70
CA VAL A 76 -17.18 -11.36 -13.98
C VAL A 76 -16.24 -10.45 -14.77
N GLU A 77 -15.49 -9.57 -14.09
CA GLU A 77 -14.40 -8.80 -14.72
C GLU A 77 -13.30 -9.71 -15.29
N TYR A 78 -13.07 -10.88 -14.66
CA TYR A 78 -12.19 -11.92 -15.19
C TYR A 78 -12.82 -12.77 -16.33
N LYS A 79 -14.14 -12.71 -16.55
CA LYS A 79 -14.88 -13.56 -17.50
C LYS A 79 -15.01 -13.01 -18.92
N GLU A 80 -14.55 -11.80 -19.21
CA GLU A 80 -14.55 -11.31 -20.59
C GLU A 80 -13.57 -12.07 -21.50
N VAL A 81 -12.71 -12.93 -20.93
CA VAL A 81 -11.91 -13.90 -21.69
C VAL A 81 -12.70 -15.20 -21.83
N THR A 82 -13.22 -15.44 -23.03
CA THR A 82 -13.99 -16.63 -23.42
C THR A 82 -13.14 -17.90 -23.35
N GLY A 83 -13.09 -18.52 -22.17
CA GLY A 83 -12.38 -19.78 -21.93
C GLY A 83 -12.82 -20.47 -20.63
N PRO A 84 -12.41 -21.73 -20.38
CA PRO A 84 -12.65 -22.40 -19.10
C PRO A 84 -12.17 -21.51 -17.95
N VAL A 85 -12.86 -21.53 -16.81
CA VAL A 85 -12.61 -20.64 -15.66
C VAL A 85 -11.14 -20.73 -15.24
N VAL A 86 -10.31 -19.82 -15.75
CA VAL A 86 -8.92 -19.67 -15.32
C VAL A 86 -8.96 -18.84 -14.05
N GLU A 87 -8.40 -19.37 -12.97
CA GLU A 87 -8.20 -18.55 -11.77
C GLU A 87 -7.33 -17.35 -12.12
N PRO A 88 -7.72 -16.14 -11.71
CA PRO A 88 -7.00 -14.95 -12.08
C PRO A 88 -5.57 -15.00 -11.53
N CYS A 89 -4.58 -14.74 -12.39
CA CYS A 89 -3.17 -14.74 -11.99
C CYS A 89 -2.77 -13.57 -11.07
N PHE A 90 -3.70 -12.68 -10.77
CA PHE A 90 -3.50 -11.51 -9.92
C PHE A 90 -4.75 -11.25 -9.09
N THR A 91 -4.55 -10.75 -7.87
CA THR A 91 -5.63 -10.24 -7.00
C THR A 91 -5.40 -8.77 -6.73
N TYR A 92 -6.47 -8.03 -6.49
CA TYR A 92 -6.38 -6.62 -6.18
C TYR A 92 -6.39 -6.35 -4.68
N VAL A 93 -5.71 -5.28 -4.29
CA VAL A 93 -5.68 -4.83 -2.89
C VAL A 93 -6.84 -3.85 -2.64
N PRO A 94 -7.64 -4.05 -1.58
CA PRO A 94 -8.68 -3.10 -1.23
C PRO A 94 -8.06 -1.82 -0.65
N LEU A 95 -8.76 -0.69 -0.78
CA LEU A 95 -8.25 0.61 -0.34
C LEU A 95 -7.86 0.64 1.16
N ASN A 96 -8.65 -0.01 2.02
CA ASN A 96 -8.34 -0.10 3.44
C ASN A 96 -7.04 -0.88 3.72
N SER A 97 -6.76 -1.94 2.96
CA SER A 97 -5.50 -2.68 3.05
C SER A 97 -4.31 -1.82 2.61
N LEU A 98 -4.48 -0.97 1.59
CA LEU A 98 -3.43 -0.01 1.21
C LEU A 98 -3.12 0.96 2.36
N VAL A 99 -4.14 1.51 3.02
CA VAL A 99 -3.95 2.43 4.16
C VAL A 99 -3.29 1.73 5.35
N VAL A 100 -3.73 0.52 5.69
CA VAL A 100 -3.13 -0.27 6.77
C VAL A 100 -1.65 -0.54 6.48
N ASN A 101 -1.34 -0.97 5.25
CA ASN A 101 0.04 -1.22 4.84
C ASN A 101 0.89 0.06 4.88
N GLU A 102 0.33 1.19 4.45
CA GLU A 102 1.01 2.49 4.54
C GLU A 102 1.32 2.89 5.98
N HIS A 103 0.38 2.75 6.91
CA HIS A 103 0.65 3.04 8.33
C HIS A 103 1.71 2.11 8.93
N LEU A 104 1.80 0.87 8.45
CA LEU A 104 2.79 -0.10 8.92
C LEU A 104 4.21 0.23 8.41
N LEU A 105 4.33 0.64 7.14
CA LEU A 105 5.59 1.00 6.51
C LEU A 105 6.06 2.41 6.93
N ASN A 106 5.15 3.39 6.91
CA ASN A 106 5.39 4.81 7.13
C ASN A 106 4.78 5.26 8.47
N LYS A 107 5.46 4.92 9.57
CA LYS A 107 5.03 5.33 10.91
C LYS A 107 5.21 6.82 11.15
N LEU A 108 4.37 7.37 12.02
CA LEU A 108 4.50 8.74 12.50
C LEU A 108 5.84 8.90 13.25
N LEU A 109 6.63 9.89 12.81
CA LEU A 109 7.86 10.27 13.49
C LEU A 109 7.51 11.18 14.67
N ALA A 110 7.72 10.67 15.88
CA ALA A 110 7.52 11.42 17.11
C ALA A 110 8.83 12.09 17.52
N PHE A 111 8.78 13.39 17.78
CA PHE A 111 9.90 14.17 18.28
C PHE A 111 9.58 14.64 19.71
N SER A 112 10.52 14.45 20.63
CA SER A 112 10.43 15.01 21.98
C SER A 112 11.20 16.31 22.06
N ILE A 113 10.63 17.31 22.71
CA ILE A 113 11.27 18.61 22.96
C ILE A 113 11.50 18.78 24.46
N GLU A 114 12.72 19.12 24.84
CA GLU A 114 13.10 19.25 26.25
C GLU A 114 12.54 20.53 26.89
N LYS A 115 12.44 21.61 26.11
CA LYS A 115 11.90 22.90 26.58
C LYS A 115 10.52 23.14 25.99
N ARG A 116 9.60 23.64 26.84
CA ARG A 116 8.26 24.05 26.41
C ARG A 116 8.38 25.22 25.44
N ALA A 117 8.19 24.93 24.17
CA ALA A 117 8.26 25.93 23.13
C ALA A 117 6.89 26.59 22.98
N GLU A 118 6.75 27.74 23.61
CA GLU A 118 5.56 28.60 23.51
C GLU A 118 5.31 29.13 22.09
N LYS A 119 6.29 28.97 21.18
CA LYS A 119 6.27 29.53 19.81
C LYS A 119 6.18 28.50 18.68
N PHE A 120 5.96 27.21 18.94
CA PHE A 120 5.80 26.26 17.84
C PHE A 120 4.40 26.30 17.24
N THR A 121 4.34 26.37 15.91
CA THR A 121 3.12 26.10 15.16
C THR A 121 2.72 24.65 15.37
N ARG A 122 1.55 24.42 15.97
CA ARG A 122 1.05 23.07 16.31
C ARG A 122 0.67 22.23 15.10
N LYS A 123 0.50 22.84 13.92
CA LYS A 123 0.11 22.18 12.68
C LYS A 123 0.91 22.76 11.52
N LEU A 124 1.69 21.91 10.84
CA LEU A 124 2.34 22.25 9.59
C LEU A 124 1.58 21.59 8.45
N LYS A 125 1.15 22.37 7.46
CA LYS A 125 0.64 21.85 6.19
C LYS A 125 1.66 22.17 5.12
N LEU A 126 2.38 21.15 4.64
CA LEU A 126 3.41 21.32 3.62
C LEU A 126 2.83 21.65 2.25
N LEU A 127 1.65 21.10 1.94
CA LEU A 127 0.93 21.34 0.70
C LEU A 127 -0.35 22.12 1.02
N GLN A 128 -0.61 23.19 0.28
CA GLN A 128 -1.85 23.98 0.38
C GLN A 128 -3.03 23.28 -0.31
N LEU A 129 -3.13 21.95 -0.14
CA LEU A 129 -4.21 21.15 -0.70
C LEU A 129 -5.34 21.03 0.32
N LYS A 130 -6.58 21.13 -0.15
CA LYS A 130 -7.77 20.91 0.69
C LYS A 130 -7.84 19.45 1.17
N SER A 131 -7.51 18.51 0.28
CA SER A 131 -7.41 17.08 0.57
C SER A 131 -6.38 16.45 -0.38
N PHE A 132 -5.72 15.38 0.06
CA PHE A 132 -4.82 14.58 -0.77
C PHE A 132 -5.58 13.33 -1.26
N PRO A 133 -5.47 12.93 -2.54
CA PRO A 133 -6.15 11.73 -3.04
C PRO A 133 -5.76 10.48 -2.24
N CYS A 134 -6.71 9.59 -1.96
CA CYS A 134 -6.49 8.41 -1.11
C CYS A 134 -5.70 7.29 -1.79
N ASP A 135 -5.57 7.34 -3.12
CA ASP A 135 -4.86 6.41 -3.98
C ASP A 135 -3.47 6.91 -4.38
N LEU A 136 -3.15 8.17 -4.09
CA LEU A 136 -1.85 8.77 -4.35
C LEU A 136 -0.99 8.72 -3.09
N THR A 137 0.32 8.55 -3.26
CA THR A 137 1.31 8.60 -2.18
C THR A 137 2.54 9.38 -2.61
N VAL A 138 3.13 10.14 -1.69
CA VAL A 138 4.42 10.81 -1.94
C VAL A 138 5.53 9.80 -1.65
N ALA A 139 6.09 9.20 -2.69
CA ALA A 139 7.17 8.21 -2.57
C ALA A 139 8.53 8.87 -2.31
N GLY A 140 8.69 10.14 -2.69
CA GLY A 140 9.91 10.88 -2.41
C GLY A 140 9.72 12.39 -2.58
N LEU A 141 10.35 13.16 -1.71
CA LEU A 141 10.51 14.60 -1.83
C LEU A 141 11.97 14.91 -1.50
N LYS A 142 12.72 15.41 -2.48
CA LYS A 142 14.15 15.69 -2.34
C LYS A 142 14.47 17.07 -2.90
N GLN A 143 15.25 17.84 -2.17
CA GLN A 143 15.89 19.03 -2.71
C GLN A 143 17.09 18.59 -3.55
N LEU A 144 17.14 19.03 -4.80
CA LEU A 144 18.26 18.84 -5.69
C LEU A 144 19.21 20.01 -5.52
N VAL A 145 20.49 19.67 -5.41
CA VAL A 145 21.57 20.61 -5.12
C VAL A 145 22.50 20.65 -6.33
N SER A 146 22.92 21.85 -6.72
CA SER A 146 23.92 22.05 -7.78
C SER A 146 25.33 21.69 -7.31
N ASN A 147 26.30 21.67 -8.22
CA ASN A 147 27.70 21.42 -7.89
C ASN A 147 28.26 22.41 -6.86
N ASP A 148 27.67 23.61 -6.76
CA ASP A 148 28.07 24.67 -5.85
C ASP A 148 27.36 24.59 -4.48
N LEU A 149 26.71 23.46 -4.18
CA LEU A 149 25.91 23.23 -2.97
C LEU A 149 24.68 24.15 -2.83
N GLU A 150 24.27 24.81 -3.92
CA GLU A 150 23.09 25.66 -3.93
C GLU A 150 21.83 24.85 -4.26
N SER A 151 20.77 25.06 -3.47
CA SER A 151 19.50 24.38 -3.65
C SER A 151 18.75 24.96 -4.86
N SER A 152 18.84 24.32 -6.03
CA SER A 152 18.30 24.90 -7.26
C SER A 152 16.90 24.39 -7.63
N ARG A 153 16.57 23.13 -7.28
CA ARG A 153 15.33 22.47 -7.72
C ARG A 153 14.81 21.50 -6.66
N THR A 154 13.53 21.14 -6.76
CA THR A 154 12.91 20.12 -5.90
C THR A 154 12.39 18.99 -6.78
N SER A 155 12.67 17.75 -6.40
CA SER A 155 12.12 16.54 -7.01
C SER A 155 11.01 15.98 -6.14
N LEU A 156 9.83 15.81 -6.72
CA LEU A 156 8.68 15.16 -6.10
C LEU A 156 8.34 13.91 -6.90
N VAL A 157 8.32 12.76 -6.22
CA VAL A 157 7.92 11.47 -6.79
C VAL A 157 6.58 11.08 -6.19
N LEU A 158 5.58 10.97 -7.06
CA LEU A 158 4.24 10.52 -6.70
C LEU A 158 4.03 9.10 -7.20
N HIS A 159 3.44 8.27 -6.36
CA HIS A 159 3.05 6.91 -6.71
C HIS A 159 1.55 6.76 -6.55
N GLN A 160 0.87 6.54 -7.67
CA GLN A 160 -0.54 6.20 -7.69
C GLN A 160 -0.69 4.68 -7.55
N LYS A 161 -1.46 4.27 -6.56
CA LYS A 161 -1.83 2.87 -6.33
C LYS A 161 -3.23 2.68 -6.88
N SER A 162 -3.50 1.52 -7.46
CA SER A 162 -4.82 1.23 -8.03
C SER A 162 -5.62 0.33 -7.08
N PRO A 163 -6.34 0.88 -6.08
CA PRO A 163 -7.26 0.10 -5.28
C PRO A 163 -8.42 -0.38 -6.15
N HIS A 164 -8.92 -1.58 -5.86
CA HIS A 164 -10.06 -2.11 -6.57
C HIS A 164 -11.36 -1.83 -5.82
N CYS A 165 -12.27 -1.11 -6.44
CA CYS A 165 -13.39 -0.48 -5.72
C CYS A 165 -14.64 -1.35 -5.63
N THR A 166 -14.57 -2.55 -6.20
CA THR A 166 -15.50 -3.63 -5.89
C THR A 166 -15.30 -4.13 -4.45
N PHE A 167 -14.13 -3.92 -3.84
CA PHE A 167 -13.92 -4.25 -2.43
C PHE A 167 -14.49 -3.16 -1.51
N PRO A 168 -15.13 -3.55 -0.39
CA PRO A 168 -15.68 -2.59 0.56
C PRO A 168 -14.55 -1.76 1.20
N ALA A 169 -14.60 -0.44 1.02
CA ALA A 169 -13.64 0.48 1.63
C ALA A 169 -13.81 0.63 3.17
N GLY A 170 -14.89 0.09 3.75
CA GLY A 170 -15.25 0.28 5.16
C GLY A 170 -15.47 1.76 5.52
N LYS A 171 -15.87 2.03 6.77
CA LYS A 171 -16.04 3.41 7.29
C LYS A 171 -14.73 4.13 7.63
N ILE A 172 -13.57 3.62 7.18
CA ILE A 172 -12.26 4.18 7.54
C ILE A 172 -12.07 5.60 6.95
N PHE A 173 -12.89 5.98 5.95
CA PHE A 173 -12.87 7.30 5.32
C PHE A 173 -14.02 8.23 5.69
N ASP A 174 -14.82 7.92 6.74
CA ASP A 174 -15.92 8.79 7.19
C ASP A 174 -15.44 10.09 7.90
N THR A 175 -14.14 10.43 7.82
CA THR A 175 -13.57 11.67 8.38
C THR A 175 -13.44 12.81 7.37
N THR A 176 -14.00 12.69 6.16
CA THR A 176 -14.27 13.89 5.35
C THR A 176 -15.52 14.58 5.89
N GLU A 177 -15.35 15.36 6.97
CA GLU A 177 -16.28 16.44 7.30
C GLU A 177 -16.35 17.37 6.07
N GLY A 178 -17.33 17.11 5.19
CA GLY A 178 -17.49 17.85 3.93
C GLY A 178 -18.25 17.13 2.83
N LEU A 179 -18.38 15.79 2.86
CA LEU A 179 -19.29 15.09 1.94
C LEU A 179 -20.69 15.04 2.55
N SER A 180 -21.40 16.14 2.32
CA SER A 180 -22.86 16.26 2.37
C SER A 180 -23.53 14.98 1.86
N SER A 181 -24.67 14.67 2.48
CA SER A 181 -25.52 13.48 2.36
C SER A 181 -26.03 13.16 0.94
N ASN A 182 -25.12 12.96 0.00
CA ASN A 182 -25.37 12.35 -1.29
C ASN A 182 -24.25 11.34 -1.53
N LYS A 183 -24.65 10.08 -1.68
CA LYS A 183 -23.81 8.91 -1.99
C LYS A 183 -22.85 9.19 -3.15
N THR A 184 -21.74 9.86 -2.89
CA THR A 184 -20.63 9.93 -3.81
C THR A 184 -19.76 8.76 -3.42
N ARG A 185 -20.04 7.61 -4.08
CA ARG A 185 -19.04 6.55 -4.22
C ARG A 185 -17.74 7.24 -4.59
N LEU A 186 -16.64 6.89 -3.92
CA LEU A 186 -15.32 7.14 -4.49
C LEU A 186 -15.41 6.73 -5.96
N ASN A 187 -15.28 7.70 -6.87
CA ASN A 187 -15.21 7.45 -8.30
C ASN A 187 -13.85 6.81 -8.57
N CYS A 188 -13.71 5.56 -8.16
CA CYS A 188 -12.77 4.69 -8.79
C CYS A 188 -13.39 4.36 -10.14
N VAL A 189 -12.83 4.97 -11.17
CA VAL A 189 -13.12 4.57 -12.54
C VAL A 189 -12.61 3.13 -12.65
N GLY A 190 -13.53 2.17 -12.50
CA GLY A 190 -13.28 0.79 -12.91
C GLY A 190 -12.93 0.84 -14.39
N GLY A 191 -11.87 0.16 -14.77
CA GLY A 191 -11.31 0.19 -16.12
C GLY A 191 -12.23 -0.46 -17.14
N ASN A 192 -13.29 0.24 -17.53
CA ASN A 192 -14.08 -0.08 -18.73
C ASN A 192 -13.75 0.86 -19.91
N ASP A 193 -12.90 1.88 -19.71
CA ASP A 193 -12.42 2.73 -20.81
C ASP A 193 -11.03 2.24 -21.28
N LEU A 194 -11.03 1.16 -22.06
CA LEU A 194 -9.88 0.75 -22.89
C LEU A 194 -9.73 1.60 -24.16
N SER A 195 -10.37 2.77 -24.24
CA SER A 195 -10.16 3.74 -25.31
C SER A 195 -9.45 4.98 -24.80
N ALA A 196 -8.18 5.11 -25.22
CA ALA A 196 -7.41 6.34 -25.30
C ALA A 196 -7.14 7.10 -23.99
N ASN A 197 -5.97 6.84 -23.40
CA ASN A 197 -5.15 7.95 -22.93
C ASN A 197 -3.70 7.65 -23.31
N GLU A 198 -3.26 8.28 -24.40
CA GLU A 198 -1.86 8.55 -24.66
C GLU A 198 -1.19 9.17 -23.42
N PRO A 199 0.13 8.97 -23.24
CA PRO A 199 0.85 9.58 -22.13
C PRO A 199 0.72 11.10 -22.22
N ARG A 200 -0.08 11.69 -21.33
CA ARG A 200 -0.10 13.15 -21.16
C ARG A 200 1.21 13.54 -20.49
N ASP A 201 2.07 14.14 -21.29
CA ASP A 201 3.29 14.80 -20.88
C ASP A 201 2.94 15.85 -19.81
N VAL A 202 3.26 15.57 -18.54
CA VAL A 202 3.06 16.52 -17.44
C VAL A 202 4.28 17.43 -17.41
N THR A 203 4.37 18.30 -18.40
CA THR A 203 5.24 19.47 -18.33
C THR A 203 4.49 20.58 -17.61
N ASN A 204 5.15 21.11 -16.58
CA ASN A 204 4.83 22.32 -15.83
C ASN A 204 3.71 22.24 -14.78
N VAL A 205 4.09 21.82 -13.58
CA VAL A 205 3.53 22.39 -12.35
C VAL A 205 4.59 23.31 -11.76
N SER A 206 4.47 24.61 -12.03
CA SER A 206 5.24 25.66 -11.37
C SER A 206 4.77 25.82 -9.93
N VAL A 207 5.71 25.80 -8.99
CA VAL A 207 5.56 26.15 -7.57
C VAL A 207 5.27 27.64 -7.43
#